data_AF-A0A368H0U9-F1
#
_entry.id   AF-A0A368H0U9-F1
#
_cell.length_a   1.000
_cell.length_b   1.000
_cell.length_c   1.000
_cell.angle_alpha   90.00
_cell.angle_beta   90.00
_cell.angle_gamma   90.00
#
_symmetry.space_group_name_H-M   'P 1'
#
loop_
_entity.id
_entity.type
_entity.pdbx_description
1 polymer ?
#
loop_
_entity_poly.entity_id
_entity_poly.type
_entity_poly.pdbx_seq_one_letter_code
_entity_poly.pdbx_strand_id
1 'polypeptide(L)'
;MWLSAIVVFLFGYVTEYFHFYSKPLYAFLWISGGLFQSVGWPTEICIVGNWFGHNSRGAVMGLWSACASVGNIIGTMISSKLVLMGYQYAFAANAILLFVFGFIVYANLKSAPREVGLPDPMESPDELLRVIEEPTQRPVPINFWKAWLLPGVMPYSFAYACLKLVNYGFFFWLPFYLHSNFGWSESDADALSAWYDVGGILAAIIAGTISDHFSTRTPIVVGMLVCSTFSLWAYSASPASMAINALLLTIAGFFIGGPANMISSSVSADLGRARELRGNAEALSTVTGIVDGTGSFGAALGQVMIPSVQAIFGWDAVFYGFIVMIICTTLCLVPLLYRELLWQRRGSYLSLSSDSEDEDEDAVVAEEEVTRRRIHVGDDSELI
;
A
#
# COMPACT_ATOMS: atom_id res chain seq x y z
N MET A 1 -3.66 9.55 -17.61
CA MET A 1 -2.94 8.67 -18.56
C MET A 1 -2.54 9.40 -19.84
N TRP A 2 -3.48 9.87 -20.68
CA TRP A 2 -3.11 10.54 -21.95
C TRP A 2 -2.26 11.80 -21.77
N LEU A 3 -2.60 12.67 -20.80
CA LEU A 3 -1.78 13.85 -20.50
C LEU A 3 -0.36 13.46 -20.08
N SER A 4 -0.22 12.45 -19.22
CA SER A 4 1.08 11.90 -18.82
C SER A 4 1.87 11.36 -20.01
N ALA A 5 1.21 10.63 -20.92
CA ALA A 5 1.84 10.11 -22.14
C ALA A 5 2.33 11.24 -23.07
N ILE A 6 1.51 12.27 -23.27
CA ILE A 6 1.88 13.45 -24.06
C ILE A 6 3.09 14.14 -23.44
N VAL A 7 3.09 14.37 -22.12
CA VAL A 7 4.23 15.01 -21.44
C VAL A 7 5.51 14.18 -21.56
N VAL A 8 5.43 12.86 -21.37
CA VAL A 8 6.59 11.96 -21.51
C VAL A 8 7.13 11.95 -22.94
N PHE A 9 6.24 11.94 -23.94
CA PHE A 9 6.62 12.04 -25.34
C PHE A 9 7.29 13.38 -25.67
N LEU A 10 6.72 14.48 -25.17
CA LEU A 10 7.29 15.82 -25.31
C LEU A 10 8.67 15.91 -24.65
N PHE A 11 8.81 15.37 -23.43
CA PHE A 11 10.03 15.43 -22.64
C PHE A 11 11.21 14.72 -23.32
N GLY A 12 11.00 13.54 -23.89
CA GLY A 12 12.08 12.73 -24.43
C GLY A 12 12.21 12.79 -25.96
N TYR A 13 11.11 12.65 -26.70
CA TYR A 13 11.17 12.49 -28.16
C TYR A 13 11.20 13.84 -28.88
N VAL A 14 10.28 14.76 -28.53
CA VAL A 14 10.12 16.02 -29.25
C VAL A 14 11.29 16.98 -28.98
N THR A 15 11.73 17.09 -27.74
CA THR A 15 12.92 17.90 -27.36
C THR A 15 14.17 17.45 -28.10
N GLU A 16 14.41 16.13 -28.19
CA GLU A 16 15.54 15.57 -28.91
C GLU A 16 15.42 15.76 -30.42
N TYR A 17 14.25 15.46 -31.00
CA TYR A 17 14.04 15.54 -32.44
C TYR A 17 14.21 16.96 -33.00
N PHE A 18 13.76 17.97 -32.27
CA PHE A 18 13.92 19.38 -32.65
C PHE A 18 15.18 20.03 -32.07
N HIS A 19 16.01 19.28 -31.33
CA HIS A 19 17.19 19.78 -30.62
C HIS A 19 16.92 21.03 -29.75
N PHE A 20 15.74 21.07 -29.11
CA PHE A 20 15.32 22.19 -28.27
C PHE A 20 15.57 21.87 -26.79
N TYR A 21 16.75 22.25 -26.30
CA TYR A 21 17.18 21.97 -24.93
C TYR A 21 17.11 23.22 -24.04
N SER A 22 16.03 23.35 -23.29
CA SER A 22 15.79 24.48 -22.38
C SER A 22 15.53 23.97 -20.97
N LYS A 23 16.37 24.36 -19.99
CA LYS A 23 16.22 23.95 -18.59
C LYS A 23 14.82 24.30 -18.03
N PRO A 24 14.27 25.52 -18.26
CA PRO A 24 12.89 25.82 -17.88
C PRO A 24 11.84 24.89 -18.50
N LEU A 25 12.00 24.51 -19.77
CA LEU A 25 11.06 23.60 -20.43
C LEU A 25 11.10 22.22 -19.77
N TYR A 26 12.29 21.66 -19.57
CA TYR A 26 12.45 20.35 -18.93
C TYR A 26 11.88 20.34 -17.51
N ALA A 27 12.11 21.41 -16.72
CA ALA A 27 11.53 21.56 -15.40
C ALA A 27 9.99 21.63 -15.45
N PHE A 28 9.43 22.42 -16.37
CA PHE A 28 7.99 22.52 -16.56
C PHE A 28 7.36 21.17 -16.95
N LEU A 29 7.94 20.48 -17.94
CA LEU A 29 7.48 19.17 -18.38
C LEU A 29 7.56 18.15 -17.24
N TRP A 30 8.66 18.11 -16.49
CA TRP A 30 8.81 17.20 -15.34
C TRP A 30 7.75 17.45 -14.27
N ILE A 31 7.53 18.72 -13.88
CA ILE A 31 6.51 19.09 -12.89
C ILE A 31 5.11 18.72 -13.38
N SER A 32 4.79 19.05 -14.64
CA SER A 32 3.49 18.70 -15.23
C SER A 32 3.26 17.18 -15.29
N GLY A 33 4.32 16.42 -15.60
CA GLY A 33 4.28 14.95 -15.62
C GLY A 33 3.95 14.39 -14.25
N GLY A 34 4.62 14.88 -13.19
CA GLY A 34 4.32 14.51 -11.82
C GLY A 34 2.90 14.85 -11.40
N LEU A 35 2.42 16.06 -11.73
CA LEU A 35 1.04 16.50 -11.44
C LEU A 35 -0.02 15.62 -12.12
N PHE A 36 0.20 15.18 -13.36
CA PHE A 36 -0.76 14.32 -14.05
C PHE A 36 -0.71 12.86 -13.56
N GLN A 37 0.43 12.41 -13.04
CA GLN A 37 0.58 11.04 -12.52
C GLN A 37 0.09 10.90 -11.08
N SER A 38 0.12 11.95 -10.27
CA SER A 38 -0.29 11.92 -8.85
C SER A 38 -1.74 11.49 -8.62
N VAL A 39 -2.62 11.68 -9.61
CA VAL A 39 -4.04 11.29 -9.54
C VAL A 39 -4.24 9.78 -9.69
N GLY A 40 -3.28 9.06 -10.28
CA GLY A 40 -3.41 7.65 -10.65
C GLY A 40 -3.68 6.75 -9.45
N TRP A 41 -2.75 6.70 -8.51
CA TRP A 41 -2.78 5.78 -7.37
C TRP A 41 -3.98 6.00 -6.43
N PRO A 42 -4.34 7.24 -6.02
CA PRO A 42 -5.54 7.48 -5.20
C PRO A 42 -6.84 7.03 -5.88
N THR A 43 -6.95 7.25 -7.19
CA THR A 43 -8.12 6.84 -7.98
C THR A 43 -8.23 5.32 -8.04
N GLU A 44 -7.11 4.64 -8.25
CA GLU A 44 -7.02 3.19 -8.34
C GLU A 44 -7.44 2.51 -7.04
N ILE A 45 -6.92 2.96 -5.89
CA ILE A 45 -7.33 2.44 -4.58
C ILE A 45 -8.82 2.63 -4.35
N CYS A 46 -9.38 3.77 -4.76
CA CYS A 46 -10.80 4.03 -4.62
C CYS A 46 -11.64 3.03 -5.43
N ILE A 47 -11.26 2.77 -6.68
CA ILE A 47 -11.96 1.81 -7.54
C ILE A 47 -11.86 0.40 -6.96
N VAL A 48 -10.66 -0.09 -6.65
CA VAL A 48 -10.48 -1.45 -6.10
C VAL A 48 -11.20 -1.58 -4.74
N GLY A 49 -11.17 -0.54 -3.91
CA GLY A 49 -11.90 -0.49 -2.65
C GLY A 49 -13.43 -0.56 -2.79
N ASN A 50 -13.99 -0.07 -3.91
CA ASN A 50 -15.43 -0.16 -4.20
C ASN A 50 -15.86 -1.54 -4.70
N TRP A 51 -14.97 -2.26 -5.38
CA TRP A 51 -15.25 -3.58 -5.93
C TRP A 51 -15.09 -4.71 -4.92
N PHE A 52 -14.22 -4.56 -3.92
CA PHE A 52 -13.87 -5.65 -2.99
C PHE A 52 -14.08 -5.26 -1.52
N GLY A 53 -14.82 -6.12 -0.80
CA GLY A 53 -15.11 -5.99 0.63
C GLY A 53 -13.92 -6.32 1.53
N HIS A 54 -14.09 -6.15 2.84
CA HIS A 54 -13.02 -6.26 3.84
C HIS A 54 -12.25 -7.60 3.80
N ASN A 55 -12.95 -8.72 3.57
CA ASN A 55 -12.38 -10.08 3.69
C ASN A 55 -11.45 -10.50 2.54
N SER A 56 -11.40 -9.76 1.43
CA SER A 56 -10.53 -10.09 0.28
C SER A 56 -9.73 -8.89 -0.21
N ARG A 57 -9.84 -7.75 0.46
CA ARG A 57 -9.25 -6.49 0.03
C ARG A 57 -7.74 -6.54 0.06
N GLY A 58 -7.14 -7.07 1.11
CA GLY A 58 -5.69 -7.15 1.29
C GLY A 58 -5.04 -8.01 0.22
N ALA A 59 -5.62 -9.17 -0.10
CA ALA A 59 -5.15 -10.05 -1.17
C ALA A 59 -5.24 -9.39 -2.54
N VAL A 60 -6.38 -8.76 -2.87
CA VAL A 60 -6.57 -8.10 -4.16
C VAL A 60 -5.68 -6.87 -4.31
N MET A 61 -5.62 -6.00 -3.29
CA MET A 61 -4.74 -4.83 -3.27
C MET A 61 -3.27 -5.23 -3.30
N GLY A 62 -2.89 -6.32 -2.63
CA GLY A 62 -1.55 -6.87 -2.66
C GLY A 62 -1.15 -7.40 -4.04
N LEU A 63 -2.03 -8.20 -4.66
CA LEU A 63 -1.82 -8.69 -6.02
C LEU A 63 -1.76 -7.54 -7.03
N TRP A 64 -2.64 -6.56 -6.89
CA TRP A 64 -2.64 -5.39 -7.75
C TRP A 64 -1.37 -4.57 -7.56
N SER A 65 -0.96 -4.26 -6.32
CA SER A 65 0.27 -3.52 -6.04
C SER A 65 1.53 -4.18 -6.58
N ALA A 66 1.53 -5.51 -6.78
CA ALA A 66 2.64 -6.22 -7.42
C ALA A 66 2.86 -5.78 -8.89
N CYS A 67 1.84 -5.19 -9.55
CA CYS A 67 1.96 -4.68 -10.91
C CYS A 67 3.01 -3.57 -11.03
N ALA A 68 3.24 -2.79 -9.95
CA ALA A 68 4.25 -1.74 -9.94
C ALA A 68 5.66 -2.34 -10.08
N SER A 69 5.99 -3.36 -9.29
CA SER A 69 7.26 -4.09 -9.38
C SER A 69 7.43 -4.85 -10.70
N VAL A 70 6.34 -5.41 -11.24
CA VAL A 70 6.38 -6.01 -12.59
C VAL A 70 6.67 -4.93 -13.65
N GLY A 71 6.03 -3.77 -13.52
CA GLY A 71 6.26 -2.60 -14.37
C GLY A 71 7.69 -2.08 -14.30
N ASN A 72 8.29 -2.08 -13.11
CA ASN A 72 9.71 -1.74 -12.90
C ASN A 72 10.63 -2.65 -13.71
N ILE A 73 10.46 -3.97 -13.58
CA ILE A 73 11.30 -4.96 -14.27
C ILE A 73 11.14 -4.82 -15.79
N ILE A 74 9.90 -4.82 -16.28
CA ILE A 74 9.61 -4.71 -17.72
C ILE A 74 10.06 -3.36 -18.28
N GLY A 75 9.82 -2.28 -17.55
CA GLY A 75 10.18 -0.92 -17.93
C GLY A 75 11.69 -0.73 -18.06
N THR A 76 12.46 -1.26 -17.11
CA THR A 76 13.93 -1.27 -17.18
C THR A 76 14.43 -2.09 -18.36
N MET A 77 13.86 -3.26 -18.62
CA MET A 77 14.23 -4.11 -19.76
C MET A 77 13.93 -3.46 -21.12
N ILE A 78 12.80 -2.76 -21.24
CA ILE A 78 12.44 -2.02 -22.46
C ILE A 78 13.42 -0.84 -22.64
N SER A 79 13.67 -0.10 -21.56
CA SER A 79 14.51 1.10 -21.61
C SER A 79 15.98 0.77 -21.91
N SER A 80 16.53 -0.30 -21.32
CA SER A 80 17.92 -0.72 -21.53
C SER A 80 18.20 -1.17 -22.97
N LYS A 81 17.22 -1.75 -23.67
CA LYS A 81 17.37 -2.10 -25.09
C LYS A 81 17.21 -0.89 -26.01
N LEU A 82 16.23 -0.04 -25.73
CA LEU A 82 15.93 1.11 -26.59
C LEU A 82 16.95 2.23 -26.44
N VAL A 83 17.55 2.41 -25.25
CA VAL A 83 18.56 3.46 -25.04
C VAL A 83 19.80 3.26 -25.93
N LEU A 84 20.12 2.02 -26.32
CA LEU A 84 21.20 1.72 -27.27
C LEU A 84 20.95 2.32 -28.67
N MET A 85 19.69 2.54 -29.03
CA MET A 85 19.30 3.20 -30.28
C MET A 85 19.17 4.72 -30.13
N GLY A 86 19.13 5.22 -28.89
CA GLY A 86 18.87 6.61 -28.53
C GLY A 86 17.82 6.71 -27.42
N TYR A 87 18.09 7.56 -26.43
CA TYR A 87 17.21 7.72 -25.26
C TYR A 87 15.79 8.16 -25.63
N GLN A 88 15.63 8.92 -26.71
CA GLN A 88 14.34 9.38 -27.24
C GLN A 88 13.40 8.23 -27.57
N TYR A 89 13.92 7.08 -28.01
CA TYR A 89 13.10 5.93 -28.36
C TYR A 89 12.58 5.21 -27.11
N ALA A 90 13.35 5.21 -26.02
CA ALA A 90 12.89 4.68 -24.73
C ALA A 90 11.70 5.52 -24.20
N PHE A 91 11.78 6.85 -24.27
CA PHE A 91 10.67 7.72 -23.90
C PHE A 91 9.46 7.57 -24.83
N ALA A 92 9.68 7.49 -26.14
CA ALA A 92 8.60 7.34 -27.11
C ALA A 92 7.84 6.01 -26.94
N ALA A 93 8.55 4.89 -26.74
CA ALA A 93 7.92 3.60 -26.52
C ALA A 93 7.05 3.59 -25.25
N ASN A 94 7.58 4.10 -24.13
CA ASN A 94 6.83 4.21 -22.88
C ASN A 94 5.60 5.13 -23.03
N ALA A 95 5.73 6.26 -23.75
CA ALA A 95 4.60 7.15 -24.01
C ALA A 95 3.51 6.48 -24.86
N ILE A 96 3.88 5.76 -25.92
CA ILE A 96 2.92 5.05 -26.79
C ILE A 96 2.19 3.98 -26.00
N LEU A 97 2.91 3.17 -25.22
CA LEU A 97 2.32 2.14 -24.36
C LEU A 97 1.31 2.76 -23.39
N LEU A 98 1.69 3.84 -22.71
CA LEU A 98 0.80 4.54 -21.78
C LEU A 98 -0.43 5.16 -22.47
N PHE A 99 -0.27 5.67 -23.69
CA PHE A 99 -1.35 6.26 -24.48
C PHE A 99 -2.37 5.21 -24.93
N VAL A 100 -1.89 4.09 -25.48
CA VAL A 100 -2.72 2.95 -25.91
C VAL A 100 -3.45 2.34 -24.73
N PHE A 101 -2.75 2.11 -23.62
CA PHE A 101 -3.38 1.56 -22.42
C PHE A 101 -4.45 2.50 -21.83
N GLY A 102 -4.27 3.82 -21.99
CA GLY A 102 -5.30 4.80 -21.66
C GLY A 102 -6.64 4.57 -22.38
N PHE A 103 -6.63 4.12 -23.64
CA PHE A 103 -7.87 3.74 -24.34
C PHE A 103 -8.50 2.47 -23.78
N ILE A 104 -7.67 1.47 -23.46
CA ILE A 104 -8.15 0.21 -22.89
C ILE A 104 -8.86 0.48 -21.56
N VAL A 105 -8.24 1.29 -20.70
CA VAL A 105 -8.80 1.69 -19.41
C VAL A 105 -10.07 2.52 -19.62
N TYR A 106 -10.06 3.50 -20.51
CA TYR A 106 -11.25 4.32 -20.80
C TYR A 106 -12.45 3.49 -21.28
N ALA A 107 -12.21 2.48 -22.12
CA ALA A 107 -13.29 1.65 -22.69
C ALA A 107 -13.81 0.58 -21.72
N ASN A 108 -12.96 0.05 -20.82
CA ASN A 108 -13.29 -1.14 -20.04
C ASN A 108 -13.41 -0.91 -18.52
N LEU A 109 -12.86 0.17 -17.98
CA LEU A 109 -12.85 0.38 -16.53
C LEU A 109 -14.24 0.82 -16.05
N LYS A 110 -14.86 -0.02 -15.22
CA LYS A 110 -16.10 0.28 -14.50
C LYS A 110 -15.76 0.71 -13.08
N SER A 111 -16.27 1.85 -12.66
CA SER A 111 -15.81 2.49 -11.42
C SER A 111 -16.39 1.86 -10.15
N ALA A 112 -17.57 1.26 -10.26
CA ALA A 112 -18.26 0.59 -9.15
C ALA A 112 -19.17 -0.56 -9.65
N PRO A 113 -19.47 -1.56 -8.80
CA PRO A 113 -20.42 -2.64 -9.12
C PRO A 113 -21.80 -2.14 -9.56
N ARG A 114 -22.25 -1.00 -9.01
CA ARG A 114 -23.52 -0.36 -9.39
C ARG A 114 -23.62 -0.04 -10.88
N GLU A 115 -22.51 0.27 -11.56
CA GLU A 115 -22.50 0.60 -12.99
C GLU A 115 -22.81 -0.61 -13.88
N VAL A 116 -22.63 -1.82 -13.35
CA VAL A 116 -22.94 -3.09 -14.03
C VAL A 116 -24.19 -3.77 -13.45
N GLY A 117 -24.92 -3.09 -12.56
CA GLY A 117 -26.14 -3.59 -11.93
C GLY A 117 -25.91 -4.58 -10.78
N LEU A 118 -24.68 -4.66 -10.26
CA LEU A 118 -24.35 -5.47 -9.09
C LEU A 118 -24.53 -4.64 -7.79
N PRO A 119 -24.97 -5.27 -6.69
CA PRO A 119 -25.01 -4.62 -5.38
C PRO A 119 -23.58 -4.36 -4.89
N ASP A 120 -23.41 -3.31 -4.08
CA ASP A 120 -22.11 -3.07 -3.46
C ASP A 120 -21.75 -4.18 -2.46
N PRO A 121 -20.45 -4.49 -2.30
CA PRO A 121 -20.01 -5.46 -1.31
C PRO A 121 -20.39 -4.97 0.09
N MET A 122 -21.31 -5.67 0.76
CA MET A 122 -21.72 -5.34 2.12
C MET A 122 -20.58 -5.60 3.11
N GLU A 123 -20.19 -4.59 3.89
CA GLU A 123 -19.13 -4.70 4.91
C GLU A 123 -19.68 -5.07 6.30
N SER A 124 -20.97 -4.86 6.58
CA SER A 124 -21.58 -5.24 7.87
C SER A 124 -23.11 -5.36 7.82
N PRO A 125 -23.74 -6.14 8.73
CA PRO A 125 -25.20 -6.22 8.87
C PRO A 125 -25.88 -4.86 9.16
N ASP A 126 -25.19 -3.96 9.88
CA ASP A 126 -25.65 -2.58 10.17
C ASP A 126 -25.85 -1.73 8.89
N GLU A 127 -25.21 -2.11 7.79
CA GLU A 127 -25.32 -1.43 6.50
C GLU A 127 -26.68 -1.72 5.84
N LEU A 128 -27.29 -2.88 6.12
CA LEU A 128 -28.61 -3.28 5.63
C LEU A 128 -29.72 -2.34 6.16
N LEU A 129 -29.56 -1.84 7.39
CA LEU A 129 -30.48 -0.89 8.02
C LEU A 129 -30.32 0.53 7.47
N ARG A 130 -29.14 0.90 6.97
CA ARG A 130 -28.85 2.25 6.45
C ARG A 130 -29.16 2.43 4.97
N VAL A 131 -29.13 1.37 4.17
CA VAL A 131 -29.53 1.40 2.74
C VAL A 131 -30.98 1.87 2.56
N ILE A 132 -31.81 1.77 3.60
CA ILE A 132 -33.20 2.23 3.61
C ILE A 132 -33.30 3.77 3.76
N GLU A 133 -32.26 4.46 4.24
CA GLU A 133 -32.35 5.86 4.70
C GLU A 133 -31.64 6.93 3.83
N GLU A 134 -30.69 6.61 2.95
CA GLU A 134 -29.94 7.67 2.24
C GLU A 134 -30.52 8.08 0.87
N PRO A 135 -30.83 9.38 0.65
CA PRO A 135 -31.11 9.91 -0.67
C PRO A 135 -29.82 10.05 -1.50
N THR A 136 -29.97 9.92 -2.81
CA THR A 136 -28.98 9.94 -3.90
C THR A 136 -28.18 11.25 -4.08
N GLN A 137 -27.57 11.78 -3.03
CA GLN A 137 -26.65 12.94 -3.13
C GLN A 137 -25.18 12.50 -3.04
N ARG A 138 -24.34 13.05 -3.92
CA ARG A 138 -22.88 12.86 -3.83
C ARG A 138 -22.40 13.34 -2.46
N PRO A 139 -21.64 12.51 -1.71
CA PRO A 139 -21.13 12.92 -0.41
C PRO A 139 -20.14 14.07 -0.58
N VAL A 140 -20.21 15.06 0.33
CA VAL A 140 -19.40 16.29 0.25
C VAL A 140 -17.92 15.95 0.45
N PRO A 141 -17.00 16.48 -0.37
CA PRO A 141 -15.57 16.25 -0.19
C PRO A 141 -15.09 16.79 1.15
N ILE A 142 -14.19 16.05 1.80
CA ILE A 142 -13.54 16.52 3.04
C ILE A 142 -12.38 17.45 2.72
N ASN A 143 -12.21 18.48 3.54
CA ASN A 143 -11.08 19.40 3.40
C ASN A 143 -9.76 18.74 3.83
N PHE A 144 -8.63 19.17 3.26
CA PHE A 144 -7.29 18.61 3.54
C PHE A 144 -6.99 18.55 5.04
N TRP A 145 -7.22 19.64 5.77
CA TRP A 145 -6.94 19.70 7.21
C TRP A 145 -7.78 18.72 8.03
N LYS A 146 -9.04 18.52 7.62
CA LYS A 146 -9.93 17.55 8.28
C LYS A 146 -9.43 16.13 8.00
N ALA A 147 -9.05 15.83 6.77
CA ALA A 147 -8.48 14.54 6.38
C ALA A 147 -7.14 14.26 7.08
N TRP A 148 -6.28 15.26 7.21
CA TRP A 148 -4.98 15.18 7.85
C TRP A 148 -5.08 14.86 9.35
N LEU A 149 -6.09 15.42 10.03
CA LEU A 149 -6.31 15.23 11.48
C LEU A 149 -7.06 13.94 11.83
N LEU A 150 -7.43 13.12 10.84
CA LEU A 150 -8.09 11.84 11.10
C LEU A 150 -7.17 10.89 11.88
N PRO A 151 -7.74 10.06 12.78
CA PRO A 151 -6.97 9.14 13.58
C PRO A 151 -6.23 8.14 12.69
N GLY A 152 -4.90 8.10 12.80
CA GLY A 152 -4.04 7.18 12.04
C GLY A 152 -3.41 7.79 10.79
N VAL A 153 -4.01 8.80 10.16
CA VAL A 153 -3.50 9.39 8.90
C VAL A 153 -2.11 9.98 9.07
N MET A 154 -1.88 10.82 10.10
CA MET A 154 -0.55 11.38 10.37
C MET A 154 0.52 10.31 10.64
N PRO A 155 0.34 9.38 11.62
CA PRO A 155 1.30 8.31 11.87
C PRO A 155 1.67 7.49 10.63
N TYR A 156 0.68 7.07 9.83
CA TYR A 156 0.94 6.31 8.60
C TYR A 156 1.60 7.16 7.52
N SER A 157 1.23 8.43 7.38
CA SER A 157 1.85 9.33 6.39
C SER A 157 3.34 9.52 6.67
N PHE A 158 3.71 9.80 7.92
CA PHE A 158 5.13 9.93 8.31
C PHE A 158 5.88 8.60 8.23
N ALA A 159 5.26 7.50 8.67
CA ALA A 159 5.84 6.16 8.52
C ALA A 159 6.09 5.84 7.03
N TYR A 160 5.10 6.10 6.17
CA TYR A 160 5.21 5.84 4.74
C TYR A 160 6.25 6.74 4.07
N ALA A 161 6.41 7.99 4.49
CA ALA A 161 7.48 8.87 4.01
C ALA A 161 8.88 8.27 4.26
N CYS A 162 9.15 7.81 5.48
CA CYS A 162 10.42 7.17 5.82
C CYS A 162 10.61 5.83 5.09
N LEU A 163 9.55 5.03 4.97
CA LEU A 163 9.63 3.73 4.33
C LEU A 163 9.77 3.83 2.80
N LYS A 164 9.01 4.72 2.15
CA LYS A 164 9.09 4.96 0.70
C LYS A 164 10.45 5.53 0.32
N LEU A 165 11.06 6.34 1.19
CA LEU A 165 12.45 6.77 1.06
C LEU A 165 13.40 5.59 0.93
N VAL A 166 13.34 4.62 1.85
CA VAL A 166 14.20 3.43 1.81
C VAL A 166 13.89 2.59 0.58
N ASN A 167 12.61 2.33 0.30
CA ASN A 167 12.18 1.53 -0.85
C ASN A 167 12.67 2.11 -2.19
N TYR A 168 12.54 3.42 -2.37
CA TYR A 168 13.02 4.11 -3.58
C TYR A 168 14.55 4.26 -3.58
N GLY A 169 15.17 4.27 -2.41
CA GLY A 169 16.62 4.17 -2.27
C GLY A 169 17.15 2.89 -2.89
N PHE A 170 16.56 1.74 -2.53
CA PHE A 170 16.88 0.47 -3.18
C PHE A 170 16.54 0.49 -4.67
N PHE A 171 15.35 0.97 -5.05
CA PHE A 171 14.96 0.96 -6.45
C PHE A 171 15.93 1.72 -7.39
N PHE A 172 16.36 2.93 -7.01
CA PHE A 172 17.20 3.77 -7.89
C PHE A 172 18.71 3.58 -7.67
N TRP A 173 19.16 3.29 -6.46
CA TRP A 173 20.59 3.30 -6.12
C TRP A 173 21.20 1.90 -5.98
N LEU A 174 20.39 0.85 -5.90
CA LEU A 174 20.90 -0.51 -5.75
C LEU A 174 21.80 -0.97 -6.91
N PRO A 175 21.46 -0.76 -8.20
CA PRO A 175 22.36 -1.15 -9.28
C PRO A 175 23.70 -0.42 -9.20
N PHE A 176 23.67 0.88 -8.90
CA PHE A 176 24.86 1.70 -8.71
C PHE A 176 25.72 1.24 -7.52
N TYR A 177 25.09 0.84 -6.41
CA TYR A 177 25.78 0.24 -5.27
C TYR A 177 26.48 -1.06 -5.66
N LEU A 178 25.77 -1.98 -6.33
CA LEU A 178 26.31 -3.28 -6.72
C LEU A 178 27.51 -3.13 -7.68
N HIS A 179 27.41 -2.21 -8.64
CA HIS A 179 28.52 -1.88 -9.54
C HIS A 179 29.70 -1.27 -8.80
N SER A 180 29.47 -0.25 -7.96
CA SER A 180 30.56 0.49 -7.29
C SER A 180 31.24 -0.28 -6.16
N ASN A 181 30.51 -1.10 -5.41
CA ASN A 181 31.02 -1.83 -4.26
C ASN A 181 31.64 -3.18 -4.63
N PHE A 182 30.99 -3.96 -5.52
CA PHE A 182 31.44 -5.29 -5.90
C PHE A 182 32.15 -5.34 -7.26
N GLY A 183 32.12 -4.26 -8.05
CA GLY A 183 32.78 -4.19 -9.36
C GLY A 183 32.11 -5.03 -10.44
N TRP A 184 30.86 -5.45 -10.23
CA TRP A 184 30.10 -6.23 -11.21
C TRP A 184 29.72 -5.39 -12.43
N SER A 185 29.50 -6.03 -13.57
CA SER A 185 29.07 -5.32 -14.78
C SER A 185 27.74 -4.59 -14.54
N GLU A 186 27.50 -3.48 -15.24
CA GLU A 186 26.24 -2.74 -15.14
C GLU A 186 25.04 -3.66 -15.42
N SER A 187 25.16 -4.55 -16.43
CA SER A 187 24.12 -5.53 -16.75
C SER A 187 23.86 -6.54 -15.63
N ASP A 188 24.90 -7.01 -14.95
CA ASP A 188 24.73 -7.97 -13.85
C ASP A 188 24.15 -7.27 -12.61
N ALA A 189 24.57 -6.03 -12.34
CA ALA A 189 24.05 -5.21 -11.25
C ALA A 189 22.55 -4.91 -11.44
N ASP A 190 22.13 -4.53 -12.65
CA ASP A 190 20.73 -4.31 -13.02
C ASP A 190 19.90 -5.60 -12.93
N ALA A 191 20.46 -6.74 -13.38
CA ALA A 191 19.78 -8.02 -13.27
C ALA A 191 19.64 -8.47 -11.80
N LEU A 192 20.63 -8.16 -10.96
CA LEU A 192 20.59 -8.48 -9.54
C LEU A 192 19.63 -7.58 -8.77
N SER A 193 19.52 -6.29 -9.12
CA SER A 193 18.57 -5.38 -8.47
C SER A 193 17.13 -5.80 -8.70
N ALA A 194 16.81 -6.45 -9.82
CA ALA A 194 15.46 -6.97 -10.08
C ALA A 194 14.98 -8.00 -9.03
N TRP A 195 15.89 -8.70 -8.33
CA TRP A 195 15.51 -9.61 -7.25
C TRP A 195 14.89 -8.89 -6.04
N TYR A 196 15.20 -7.61 -5.85
CA TYR A 196 14.52 -6.78 -4.87
C TYR A 196 13.02 -6.63 -5.21
N ASP A 197 12.71 -6.30 -6.46
CA ASP A 197 11.33 -6.21 -6.94
C ASP A 197 10.60 -7.55 -6.87
N VAL A 198 11.29 -8.67 -7.15
CA VAL A 198 10.73 -10.04 -6.98
C VAL A 198 10.33 -10.28 -5.53
N GLY A 199 11.20 -9.92 -4.57
CA GLY A 199 10.87 -9.98 -3.14
C GLY A 199 9.62 -9.15 -2.79
N GLY A 200 9.53 -7.95 -3.35
CA GLY A 200 8.37 -7.06 -3.18
C GLY A 200 7.06 -7.64 -3.73
N ILE A 201 7.10 -8.31 -4.89
CA ILE A 201 5.94 -9.02 -5.48
C ILE A 201 5.46 -10.14 -4.55
N LEU A 202 6.38 -10.99 -4.09
CA LEU A 202 6.06 -12.09 -3.19
C LEU A 202 5.44 -11.58 -1.88
N ALA A 203 6.03 -10.52 -1.31
CA ALA A 203 5.51 -9.92 -0.10
C ALA A 203 4.15 -9.26 -0.29
N ALA A 204 3.91 -8.55 -1.40
CA ALA A 204 2.63 -7.91 -1.65
C ALA A 204 1.49 -8.95 -1.67
N ILE A 205 1.70 -10.09 -2.34
CA ILE A 205 0.70 -11.17 -2.41
C ILE A 205 0.55 -11.87 -1.05
N ILE A 206 1.66 -12.30 -0.43
CA ILE A 206 1.64 -13.09 0.81
C ILE A 206 1.15 -12.24 1.97
N ALA A 207 1.74 -11.06 2.20
CA ALA A 207 1.37 -10.19 3.30
C ALA A 207 -0.05 -9.61 3.11
N GLY A 208 -0.46 -9.32 1.86
CA GLY A 208 -1.84 -8.96 1.54
C GLY A 208 -2.83 -10.06 1.93
N THR A 209 -2.56 -11.30 1.54
CA THR A 209 -3.41 -12.47 1.87
C THR A 209 -3.44 -12.75 3.37
N ILE A 210 -2.29 -12.74 4.04
CA ILE A 210 -2.21 -12.90 5.50
C ILE A 210 -3.00 -11.78 6.18
N SER A 211 -2.91 -10.55 5.69
CA SER A 211 -3.60 -9.41 6.29
C SER A 211 -5.12 -9.48 6.28
N ASP A 212 -5.71 -10.29 5.39
CA ASP A 212 -7.15 -10.51 5.34
C ASP A 212 -7.63 -11.51 6.41
N HIS A 213 -6.72 -12.32 6.98
CA HIS A 213 -7.05 -13.23 8.09
C HIS A 213 -6.99 -12.54 9.47
N PHE A 214 -6.37 -11.36 9.56
CA PHE A 214 -6.24 -10.62 10.81
C PHE A 214 -7.27 -9.50 10.91
N SER A 215 -7.74 -9.21 12.13
CA SER A 215 -8.68 -8.10 12.37
C SER A 215 -8.07 -6.71 12.15
N THR A 216 -6.75 -6.57 12.29
CA THR A 216 -6.03 -5.34 11.97
C THR A 216 -4.72 -5.64 11.25
N ARG A 217 -4.29 -4.72 10.38
CA ARG A 217 -3.13 -4.90 9.49
C ARG A 217 -1.82 -4.38 10.08
N THR A 218 -1.87 -3.47 11.05
CA THR A 218 -0.68 -2.85 11.69
C THR A 218 0.29 -3.84 12.34
N PRO A 219 -0.15 -4.90 13.05
CA PRO A 219 0.77 -5.88 13.64
C PRO A 219 1.64 -6.58 12.60
N ILE A 220 1.07 -6.91 11.43
CA ILE A 220 1.80 -7.56 10.33
C ILE A 220 2.85 -6.61 9.78
N VAL A 221 2.46 -5.36 9.49
CA VAL A 221 3.35 -4.31 8.99
C VAL A 221 4.52 -4.09 9.96
N VAL A 222 4.25 -3.94 11.26
CA VAL A 222 5.30 -3.76 12.28
C VAL A 222 6.20 -4.98 12.39
N GLY A 223 5.65 -6.19 12.37
CA GLY A 223 6.44 -7.43 12.38
C GLY A 223 7.41 -7.51 11.20
N MET A 224 6.93 -7.18 10.00
CA MET A 224 7.77 -7.13 8.81
C MET A 224 8.84 -6.03 8.87
N LEU A 225 8.54 -4.85 9.43
CA LEU A 225 9.53 -3.77 9.61
C LEU A 225 10.63 -4.12 10.61
N VAL A 226 10.30 -4.85 11.68
CA VAL A 226 11.30 -5.39 12.62
C VAL A 226 12.21 -6.36 11.89
N CYS A 227 11.66 -7.31 11.12
CA CYS A 227 12.44 -8.21 10.28
C CYS A 227 13.28 -7.48 9.22
N SER A 228 12.75 -6.38 8.65
CA SER A 228 13.48 -5.52 7.70
C SER A 228 14.76 -4.95 8.30
N THR A 229 14.73 -4.57 9.58
CA THR A 229 15.92 -4.02 10.27
C THR A 229 17.05 -5.06 10.32
N PHE A 230 16.72 -6.31 10.66
CA PHE A 230 17.68 -7.42 10.66
C PHE A 230 18.14 -7.79 9.25
N SER A 231 17.24 -7.76 8.27
CA SER A 231 17.56 -8.04 6.86
C SER A 231 18.54 -7.02 6.28
N LEU A 232 18.37 -5.73 6.59
CA LEU A 232 19.28 -4.67 6.15
C LEU A 232 20.65 -4.80 6.80
N TRP A 233 20.68 -5.10 8.09
CA TRP A 233 21.92 -5.37 8.79
C TRP A 233 22.66 -6.58 8.18
N ALA A 234 21.95 -7.68 7.92
CA ALA A 234 22.52 -8.85 7.25
C ALA A 234 23.04 -8.53 5.83
N TYR A 235 22.34 -7.67 5.08
CA TYR A 235 22.77 -7.27 3.74
C TYR A 235 24.02 -6.38 3.76
N SER A 236 24.17 -5.52 4.77
CA SER A 236 25.38 -4.69 4.93
C SER A 236 26.66 -5.50 5.08
N ALA A 237 26.56 -6.73 5.60
CA ALA A 237 27.67 -7.67 5.74
C ALA A 237 27.74 -8.71 4.60
N SER A 238 27.12 -8.44 3.45
CA SER A 238 27.01 -9.43 2.37
C SER A 238 28.36 -9.74 1.70
N PRO A 239 28.66 -11.03 1.45
CA PRO A 239 29.86 -11.41 0.71
C PRO A 239 29.72 -11.10 -0.78
N ALA A 240 30.84 -11.03 -1.51
CA ALA A 240 30.91 -10.81 -2.96
C ALA A 240 30.45 -12.05 -3.79
N SER A 241 29.29 -12.60 -3.48
CA SER A 241 28.64 -13.69 -4.21
C SER A 241 27.30 -13.21 -4.75
N MET A 242 27.11 -13.34 -6.06
CA MET A 242 25.89 -12.93 -6.76
C MET A 242 24.66 -13.69 -6.26
N ALA A 243 24.78 -15.00 -6.01
CA ALA A 243 23.67 -15.82 -5.52
C ALA A 243 23.23 -15.42 -4.11
N ILE A 244 24.19 -15.12 -3.23
CA ILE A 244 23.89 -14.67 -1.86
C ILE A 244 23.27 -13.28 -1.90
N ASN A 245 23.77 -12.37 -2.74
CA ASN A 245 23.18 -11.05 -2.92
C ASN A 245 21.76 -11.14 -3.47
N ALA A 246 21.49 -11.95 -4.48
CA ALA A 246 20.15 -12.16 -5.01
C ALA A 246 19.17 -12.65 -3.92
N LEU A 247 19.59 -13.61 -3.10
CA LEU A 247 18.78 -14.12 -1.99
C LEU A 247 18.52 -13.03 -0.93
N LEU A 248 19.57 -12.33 -0.48
CA LEU A 248 19.43 -11.28 0.53
C LEU A 248 18.60 -10.09 0.02
N LEU A 249 18.72 -9.75 -1.26
CA LEU A 249 17.90 -8.71 -1.90
C LEU A 249 16.44 -9.14 -2.02
N THR A 250 16.18 -10.41 -2.30
CA THR A 250 14.81 -10.95 -2.29
C THR A 250 14.21 -10.86 -0.88
N ILE A 251 14.99 -11.20 0.16
CA ILE A 251 14.56 -11.11 1.56
C ILE A 251 14.34 -9.64 1.97
N ALA A 252 15.25 -8.73 1.59
CA ALA A 252 15.13 -7.31 1.85
C ALA A 252 13.92 -6.70 1.13
N GLY A 253 13.71 -7.04 -0.13
CA GLY A 253 12.53 -6.65 -0.92
C GLY A 253 11.25 -7.17 -0.32
N PHE A 254 11.25 -8.39 0.24
CA PHE A 254 10.10 -8.94 0.93
C PHE A 254 9.73 -8.12 2.18
N PHE A 255 10.71 -7.83 3.04
CA PHE A 255 10.45 -7.15 4.31
C PHE A 255 10.35 -5.61 4.22
N ILE A 256 10.89 -4.98 3.18
CA ILE A 256 10.79 -3.52 2.96
C ILE A 256 9.64 -3.22 2.00
N GLY A 257 9.62 -3.88 0.84
CA GLY A 257 8.62 -3.69 -0.20
C GLY A 257 7.23 -4.12 0.23
N GLY A 258 7.11 -5.20 1.01
CA GLY A 258 5.83 -5.66 1.57
C GLY A 258 5.10 -4.59 2.38
N PRO A 259 5.68 -4.10 3.49
CA PRO A 259 5.12 -3.01 4.29
C PRO A 259 4.85 -1.75 3.49
N ALA A 260 5.73 -1.40 2.53
CA ALA A 260 5.55 -0.23 1.69
C ALA A 260 4.29 -0.36 0.82
N ASN A 261 4.11 -1.52 0.19
CA ASN A 261 2.94 -1.82 -0.62
C ASN A 261 1.66 -1.88 0.22
N MET A 262 1.70 -2.51 1.40
CA MET A 262 0.54 -2.59 2.31
C MET A 262 0.11 -1.22 2.83
N ILE A 263 1.05 -0.39 3.30
CA ILE A 263 0.74 0.95 3.79
C ILE A 263 0.12 1.79 2.68
N SER A 264 0.71 1.74 1.49
CA SER A 264 0.24 2.50 0.33
C SER A 264 -1.13 2.06 -0.17
N SER A 265 -1.45 0.76 -0.12
CA SER A 265 -2.67 0.18 -0.69
C SER A 265 -3.73 -0.13 0.37
N SER A 266 -3.69 -1.32 0.96
CA SER A 266 -4.73 -1.88 1.83
C SER A 266 -4.96 -1.04 3.09
N VAL A 267 -3.90 -0.55 3.73
CA VAL A 267 -4.02 0.30 4.93
C VAL A 267 -4.59 1.67 4.60
N SER A 268 -4.14 2.30 3.51
CA SER A 268 -4.69 3.58 3.05
C SER A 268 -6.15 3.45 2.64
N ALA A 269 -6.55 2.30 2.08
CA ALA A 269 -7.93 1.97 1.79
C ALA A 269 -8.80 1.85 3.06
N ASP A 270 -8.27 1.23 4.12
CA ASP A 270 -8.99 1.11 5.40
C ASP A 270 -9.12 2.45 6.13
N LEU A 271 -8.05 3.27 6.15
CA LEU A 271 -8.06 4.61 6.73
C LEU A 271 -9.14 5.49 6.09
N GLY A 272 -9.26 5.42 4.76
CA GLY A 272 -10.27 6.18 4.02
C GLY A 272 -11.71 5.68 4.21
N ARG A 273 -11.91 4.49 4.80
CA ARG A 273 -13.22 3.93 5.18
C ARG A 273 -13.45 3.87 6.69
N ALA A 274 -12.66 4.62 7.47
CA ALA A 274 -12.93 4.83 8.88
C ALA A 274 -14.41 5.22 9.10
N ARG A 275 -14.99 4.88 10.26
CA ARG A 275 -16.43 5.06 10.57
C ARG A 275 -16.96 6.48 10.26
N GLU A 276 -16.06 7.47 10.28
CA GLU A 276 -16.30 8.88 10.00
C GLU A 276 -16.40 9.24 8.49
N LEU A 277 -15.97 8.34 7.59
CA LEU A 277 -15.86 8.55 6.14
C LEU A 277 -16.56 7.46 5.29
N ARG A 278 -17.23 6.48 5.92
CA ARG A 278 -17.92 5.38 5.23
C ARG A 278 -18.90 5.91 4.17
N GLY A 279 -18.82 5.36 2.96
CA GLY A 279 -19.64 5.76 1.80
C GLY A 279 -19.10 6.93 0.99
N ASN A 280 -18.05 7.63 1.44
CA ASN A 280 -17.49 8.79 0.74
C ASN A 280 -16.21 8.45 -0.04
N ALA A 281 -16.37 8.07 -1.31
CA ALA A 281 -15.27 7.79 -2.24
C ALA A 281 -14.29 8.98 -2.40
N GLU A 282 -14.78 10.22 -2.32
CA GLU A 282 -13.94 11.42 -2.42
C GLU A 282 -13.05 11.60 -1.18
N ALA A 283 -13.57 11.26 0.00
CA ALA A 283 -12.79 11.26 1.23
C ALA A 283 -11.69 10.19 1.24
N LEU A 284 -12.00 8.98 0.77
CA LEU A 284 -11.01 7.91 0.60
C LEU A 284 -9.86 8.36 -0.32
N SER A 285 -10.20 8.92 -1.48
CA SER A 285 -9.19 9.43 -2.42
C SER A 285 -8.34 10.57 -1.84
N THR A 286 -8.91 11.38 -0.93
CA THR A 286 -8.17 12.46 -0.27
C THR A 286 -7.17 11.89 0.74
N VAL A 287 -7.58 10.91 1.56
CA VAL A 287 -6.71 10.27 2.56
C VAL A 287 -5.59 9.48 1.89
N THR A 288 -5.90 8.70 0.85
CA THR A 288 -4.88 7.96 0.09
C THR A 288 -3.91 8.90 -0.61
N GLY A 289 -4.41 10.01 -1.20
CA GLY A 289 -3.57 11.04 -1.80
C GLY A 289 -2.66 11.76 -0.81
N ILE A 290 -3.12 11.97 0.43
CA ILE A 290 -2.29 12.52 1.51
C ILE A 290 -1.16 11.56 1.88
N VAL A 291 -1.48 10.29 2.12
CA VAL A 291 -0.48 9.27 2.47
C VAL A 291 0.52 9.09 1.34
N ASP A 292 0.07 8.90 0.10
CA ASP A 292 0.98 8.71 -1.03
C ASP A 292 1.79 9.98 -1.38
N GLY A 293 1.19 11.16 -1.22
CA GLY A 293 1.86 12.45 -1.41
C GLY A 293 3.01 12.66 -0.41
N THR A 294 2.78 12.39 0.87
CA THR A 294 3.83 12.45 1.90
C THR A 294 4.90 11.38 1.70
N GLY A 295 4.50 10.17 1.31
CA GLY A 295 5.38 9.12 0.84
C GLY A 295 6.34 9.60 -0.24
N SER A 296 5.78 10.21 -1.30
CA SER A 296 6.52 10.69 -2.47
C SER A 296 7.47 11.85 -2.11
N PHE A 297 7.08 12.71 -1.17
CA PHE A 297 7.99 13.72 -0.62
C PHE A 297 9.18 13.08 0.10
N GLY A 298 8.95 12.05 0.92
CA GLY A 298 10.02 11.27 1.56
C GLY A 298 10.96 10.62 0.55
N ALA A 299 10.42 10.02 -0.51
CA ALA A 299 11.20 9.45 -1.60
C ALA A 299 12.07 10.51 -2.31
N ALA A 300 11.50 11.68 -2.62
CA ALA A 300 12.23 12.78 -3.24
C ALA A 300 13.37 13.29 -2.36
N LEU A 301 13.14 13.42 -1.05
CA LEU A 301 14.18 13.77 -0.08
C LEU A 301 15.29 12.71 -0.07
N GLY A 302 14.93 11.42 -0.13
CA GLY A 302 15.86 10.30 -0.28
C GLY A 302 16.80 10.44 -1.47
N GLN A 303 16.25 10.78 -2.65
CA GLN A 303 17.05 10.91 -3.86
C GLN A 303 18.11 12.03 -3.78
N VAL A 304 17.91 13.04 -2.93
CA VAL A 304 18.90 14.08 -2.65
C VAL A 304 19.88 13.67 -1.55
N MET A 305 19.38 13.01 -0.49
CA MET A 305 20.17 12.63 0.67
C MET A 305 21.14 11.48 0.39
N ILE A 306 20.68 10.41 -0.26
CA ILE A 306 21.48 9.19 -0.52
C ILE A 306 22.83 9.50 -1.19
N PRO A 307 22.89 10.19 -2.34
CA PRO A 307 24.17 10.50 -2.99
C PRO A 307 25.05 11.41 -2.15
N SER A 308 24.45 12.35 -1.41
CA SER A 308 25.19 13.27 -0.53
C SER A 308 25.87 12.53 0.63
N VAL A 309 25.15 11.58 1.25
CA VAL A 309 25.69 10.72 2.31
C VAL A 309 26.74 9.78 1.75
N GLN A 310 26.47 9.17 0.59
CA GLN A 310 27.40 8.24 -0.08
C GLN A 310 28.73 8.94 -0.42
N ALA A 311 28.69 10.18 -0.92
CA ALA A 311 29.89 10.92 -1.31
C ALA A 311 30.79 11.32 -0.13
N ILE A 312 30.22 11.55 1.06
CA ILE A 312 30.97 12.03 2.24
C ILE A 312 31.37 10.88 3.17
N PHE A 313 30.46 9.93 3.39
CA PHE A 313 30.59 8.90 4.44
C PHE A 313 30.64 7.46 3.89
N GLY A 314 30.48 7.27 2.57
CA GLY A 314 30.49 5.95 1.94
C GLY A 314 29.18 5.17 2.07
N TRP A 315 29.18 3.95 1.53
CA TRP A 315 27.98 3.10 1.42
C TRP A 315 27.49 2.55 2.76
N ASP A 316 28.39 2.25 3.70
CA ASP A 316 28.00 1.77 5.03
C ASP A 316 27.07 2.76 5.72
N ALA A 317 27.38 4.06 5.64
CA ALA A 317 26.56 5.13 6.21
C ALA A 317 25.18 5.22 5.55
N VAL A 318 25.06 4.91 4.26
CA VAL A 318 23.77 4.86 3.56
C VAL A 318 22.90 3.73 4.11
N PHE A 319 23.46 2.54 4.31
CA PHE A 319 22.72 1.42 4.90
C PHE A 319 22.32 1.67 6.35
N TYR A 320 23.20 2.25 7.17
CA TYR A 320 22.82 2.68 8.51
C TYR A 320 21.73 3.76 8.48
N GLY A 321 21.78 4.69 7.52
CA GLY A 321 20.72 5.66 7.28
C GLY A 321 19.38 4.99 6.96
N PHE A 322 19.37 3.95 6.12
CA PHE A 322 18.17 3.17 5.83
C PHE A 322 17.64 2.45 7.07
N ILE A 323 18.50 1.85 7.89
CA ILE A 323 18.10 1.23 9.16
C ILE A 323 17.44 2.27 10.08
N VAL A 324 18.02 3.46 10.21
CA VAL A 324 17.42 4.54 11.01
C VAL A 324 16.03 4.91 10.49
N MET A 325 15.85 5.03 9.17
CA MET A 325 14.54 5.34 8.58
C MET A 325 13.50 4.22 8.80
N ILE A 326 13.89 2.94 8.76
CA ILE A 326 13.00 1.81 9.10
C ILE A 326 12.63 1.82 10.59
N ILE A 327 13.58 2.14 11.47
CA ILE A 327 13.30 2.28 12.91
C ILE A 327 12.33 3.45 13.13
N CYS A 328 12.55 4.61 12.50
CA CYS A 328 11.62 5.74 12.55
C CYS A 328 10.22 5.35 12.07
N THR A 329 10.13 4.61 10.95
CA THR A 329 8.86 4.06 10.43
C THR A 329 8.17 3.22 11.50
N THR A 330 8.90 2.30 12.12
CA THR A 330 8.39 1.41 13.16
C THR A 330 7.89 2.21 14.37
N LEU A 331 8.68 3.18 14.86
CA LEU A 331 8.33 4.04 15.99
C LEU A 331 7.07 4.88 15.73
N CYS A 332 6.86 5.37 14.51
CA CYS A 332 5.64 6.06 14.13
C CYS A 332 4.40 5.16 14.22
N LEU A 333 4.54 3.86 13.98
CA LEU A 333 3.44 2.89 14.01
C LEU A 333 3.21 2.26 15.39
N VAL A 334 4.18 2.31 16.31
CA VAL A 334 4.06 1.73 17.67
C VAL A 334 2.84 2.26 18.46
N PRO A 335 2.55 3.58 18.52
CA PRO A 335 1.38 4.07 19.25
C PRO A 335 0.06 3.55 18.69
N LEU A 336 0.00 3.39 17.37
CA LEU A 336 -1.17 2.85 16.68
C LEU A 336 -1.31 1.35 16.96
N LEU A 337 -0.22 0.60 16.85
CA LEU A 337 -0.16 -0.82 17.21
C LEU A 337 -0.65 -1.05 18.64
N TYR A 338 -0.18 -0.24 19.59
CA TYR A 338 -0.59 -0.34 20.99
C TYR A 338 -2.10 -0.13 21.15
N ARG A 339 -2.66 0.89 20.48
CA ARG A 339 -4.09 1.18 20.51
C ARG A 339 -4.92 0.03 19.92
N GLU A 340 -4.48 -0.54 18.80
CA GLU A 340 -5.18 -1.66 18.15
C GLU A 340 -5.12 -2.95 18.96
N LEU A 341 -3.96 -3.29 19.53
CA LEU A 341 -3.82 -4.48 20.39
C LEU A 341 -4.66 -4.37 21.66
N LEU A 342 -4.73 -3.18 22.26
CA LEU A 342 -5.60 -2.93 23.40
C LEU A 342 -7.09 -3.07 23.03
N TRP A 343 -7.48 -2.58 21.84
CA TRP A 343 -8.85 -2.71 21.35
C TRP A 343 -9.23 -4.16 21.11
N GLN A 344 -8.35 -4.94 20.47
CA GLN A 344 -8.56 -6.38 20.26
C GLN A 344 -8.72 -7.12 21.58
N ARG A 345 -7.84 -6.86 22.57
CA ARG A 345 -7.98 -7.45 23.90
C ARG A 345 -9.33 -7.09 24.54
N ARG A 346 -9.73 -5.83 24.50
CA ARG A 346 -11.03 -5.39 25.06
C ARG A 346 -12.23 -6.01 24.34
N GLY A 347 -12.17 -6.15 23.02
CA GLY A 347 -13.22 -6.81 22.22
C GLY A 347 -13.36 -8.28 22.58
N SER A 348 -12.25 -9.00 22.74
CA SER A 348 -12.27 -10.40 23.22
C SER A 348 -12.78 -10.53 24.66
N TYR A 349 -12.47 -9.57 25.54
CA TYR A 349 -13.05 -9.56 26.90
C TYR A 349 -14.56 -9.31 26.89
N LEU A 350 -15.05 -8.43 26.01
CA LEU A 350 -16.48 -8.15 25.86
C LEU A 350 -17.24 -9.34 25.25
N SER A 351 -16.67 -10.05 24.28
CA SER A 351 -17.31 -11.27 23.74
C SER A 351 -17.32 -12.40 24.76
N LEU A 352 -16.24 -12.58 25.53
CA LEU A 352 -16.21 -13.56 26.64
C LEU A 352 -17.19 -13.19 27.77
N SER A 353 -17.41 -11.89 28.01
CA SER A 353 -18.37 -11.40 29.01
C SER A 353 -19.81 -11.51 28.52
N SER A 354 -20.09 -11.28 27.23
CA SER A 354 -21.42 -11.47 26.66
C SER A 354 -21.75 -12.96 26.57
N ASP A 355 -20.80 -13.81 26.16
CA ASP A 355 -21.00 -15.26 26.15
C ASP A 355 -21.26 -15.79 27.58
N SER A 356 -20.65 -15.19 28.62
CA SER A 356 -20.95 -15.55 30.01
C SER A 356 -22.28 -15.00 30.53
N GLU A 357 -22.71 -13.82 30.08
CA GLU A 357 -24.02 -13.24 30.45
C GLU A 357 -25.18 -13.97 29.72
N ASP A 358 -24.97 -14.36 28.46
CA ASP A 358 -25.92 -15.16 27.67
C ASP A 358 -26.00 -16.61 28.21
N GLU A 359 -24.90 -17.22 28.67
CA GLU A 359 -24.93 -18.53 29.35
C GLU A 359 -25.67 -18.48 30.70
N ASP A 360 -25.52 -17.39 31.47
CA ASP A 360 -26.24 -17.20 32.74
C ASP A 360 -27.73 -16.87 32.49
N GLU A 361 -28.10 -16.10 31.46
CA GLU A 361 -29.50 -15.88 31.08
C GLU A 361 -30.15 -17.16 30.55
N ASP A 362 -29.49 -17.94 29.69
CA ASP A 362 -30.01 -19.21 29.18
C ASP A 362 -30.13 -20.27 30.30
N ALA A 363 -29.22 -20.27 31.29
CA ALA A 363 -29.31 -21.14 32.46
C ALA A 363 -30.47 -20.76 33.40
N VAL A 364 -30.71 -19.46 33.61
CA VAL A 364 -31.84 -18.95 34.41
C VAL A 364 -33.17 -19.22 33.70
N VAL A 365 -33.24 -19.05 32.38
CA VAL A 365 -34.44 -19.38 31.58
C VAL A 365 -34.71 -20.88 31.58
N ALA A 366 -33.67 -21.72 31.51
CA ALA A 366 -33.79 -23.17 31.62
C ALA A 366 -34.25 -23.61 33.03
N GLU A 367 -33.74 -23.00 34.10
CA GLU A 367 -34.21 -23.26 35.47
C GLU A 367 -35.67 -22.81 35.67
N GLU A 368 -36.08 -21.66 35.12
CA GLU A 368 -37.47 -21.20 35.17
C GLU A 368 -38.42 -22.11 34.36
N GLU A 369 -38.00 -22.62 33.19
CA GLU A 369 -38.78 -23.59 32.42
C GLU A 369 -38.89 -24.95 33.12
N VAL A 370 -37.82 -25.44 33.75
CA VAL A 370 -37.84 -26.68 34.56
C VAL A 370 -38.72 -26.52 35.80
N THR A 371 -38.70 -25.35 36.44
CA THR A 371 -39.54 -25.04 37.59
C THR A 371 -41.01 -24.90 37.19
N ARG A 372 -41.32 -24.25 36.06
CA ARG A 372 -42.69 -24.21 35.50
C ARG A 372 -43.21 -25.61 35.14
N ARG A 373 -42.38 -26.47 34.53
CA ARG A 373 -42.77 -27.86 34.23
C ARG A 373 -43.00 -28.70 35.48
N ARG A 374 -42.26 -28.47 36.58
CA ARG A 374 -42.52 -29.14 37.87
C ARG A 374 -43.81 -28.67 38.53
N ILE A 375 -44.18 -27.39 38.40
CA ILE A 375 -45.44 -26.86 38.93
C ILE A 375 -46.64 -27.38 38.13
N HIS A 376 -46.51 -27.55 36.80
CA HIS A 376 -47.62 -28.03 35.95
C HIS A 376 -47.87 -29.55 36.01
N VAL A 377 -46.92 -30.34 36.54
CA VAL A 377 -47.11 -31.80 36.71
C VAL A 377 -47.65 -32.15 38.11
N GLY A 378 -47.75 -31.18 39.02
CA GLY A 378 -48.25 -31.38 40.38
C GLY A 378 -49.77 -31.20 40.58
N ASP A 379 -50.50 -30.70 39.59
CA ASP A 379 -51.90 -30.27 39.76
C ASP A 379 -52.95 -31.13 39.00
N ASP A 380 -52.52 -32.18 38.28
CA ASP A 380 -53.40 -33.04 37.47
C ASP A 380 -53.60 -34.45 38.07
N SER A 381 -53.58 -34.61 39.40
CA SER A 381 -53.82 -35.91 40.06
C SER A 381 -54.86 -35.91 41.18
N GLU A 382 -55.83 -35.00 41.17
CA GLU A 382 -57.08 -35.14 41.93
C GLU A 382 -58.27 -34.68 41.10
N LEU A 383 -58.83 -35.59 40.29
CA LEU A 383 -60.23 -35.61 39.85
C LEU A 383 -60.46 -36.86 38.98
N ILE A 384 -60.76 -37.99 39.64
CA ILE A 384 -61.79 -39.00 39.33
C ILE A 384 -62.00 -39.83 40.59
#